data_AF-A0A0U2Z3Y3-F1
#
_entry.id   AF-A0A0U2Z3Y3-F1
#
_cell.length_a   1.000
_cell.length_b   1.000
_cell.length_c   1.000
_cell.angle_alpha   90.00
_cell.angle_beta   90.00
_cell.angle_gamma   90.00
#
_symmetry.space_group_name_H-M   'P 1'
#
loop_
_entity.id
_entity.type
_entity.pdbx_description
1 polymer ?
#
loop_
_entity_poly.entity_id
_entity_poly.type
_entity_poly.pdbx_seq_one_letter_code
_entity_poly.pdbx_strand_id
1 'polypeptide(L)' 'MAIERQDETCDNQYVLRVIRKTAEGEYWLHATNPDYKDFAATEAMRPFARLRAVLGEEEQL' A
#
# COMPACT_ATOMS: atom_id res chain seq x y z
N MET A 1 0.30 5.54 -0.03
CA MET A 1 1.58 5.29 -0.73
C MET A 1 1.38 4.11 -1.66
N ALA A 2 1.82 4.23 -2.90
CA ALA A 2 1.97 3.08 -3.79
C ALA A 2 3.31 2.41 -3.49
N ILE A 3 3.27 1.10 -3.26
CA ILE A 3 4.38 0.32 -2.73
C ILE A 3 4.49 -0.96 -3.54
N GLU A 4 5.70 -1.26 -4.01
CA GLU A 4 6.07 -2.54 -4.58
C GLU A 4 6.57 -3.47 -3.48
N ARG A 5 6.17 -4.74 -3.53
CA ARG A 5 6.66 -5.82 -2.67
C ARG A 5 6.74 -7.11 -3.48
N GLN A 6 7.56 -8.05 -3.04
CA GLN A 6 7.51 -9.43 -3.52
C GLN A 6 6.59 -10.25 -2.61
N ASP A 7 5.80 -11.15 -3.19
CA ASP A 7 5.10 -12.18 -2.42
C ASP A 7 5.95 -13.46 -2.28
N GLU A 8 5.36 -14.51 -1.70
CA GLU A 8 6.03 -15.78 -1.46
C GLU A 8 6.40 -16.53 -2.75
N THR A 9 5.78 -16.18 -3.88
CA THR A 9 6.09 -16.73 -5.21
C THR A 9 7.14 -15.90 -5.95
N CYS A 10 7.71 -14.88 -5.30
CA CYS A 10 8.66 -13.93 -5.88
C CYS A 10 8.05 -13.06 -6.99
N ASP A 11 6.71 -12.99 -7.06
CA ASP A 11 6.03 -12.11 -7.99
C ASP A 11 5.91 -10.71 -7.38
N ASN A 12 6.06 -9.71 -8.25
CA ASN A 12 5.91 -8.32 -7.86
C ASN A 12 4.43 -8.01 -7.64
N GLN A 13 4.09 -7.63 -6.42
CA GLN A 13 2.80 -7.10 -6.04
C GLN A 13 2.89 -5.59 -5.79
N TYR A 14 1.93 -4.85 -6.34
CA TYR A 14 1.79 -3.42 -6.14
C TYR A 14 0.56 -3.14 -5.28
N VAL A 15 0.78 -2.47 -4.14
CA VAL A 15 -0.28 -2.15 -3.18
C VAL A 15 -0.37 -0.66 -2.93
N LEU A 16 -1.61 -0.18 -2.78
CA LEU A 16 -1.89 1.15 -2.25
C LEU A 16 -2.27 1.03 -0.76
N ARG A 17 -1.49 1.67 0.11
CA ARG A 17 -1.65 1.59 1.57
C ARG A 17 -1.47 2.93 2.26
N VAL A 18 -2.13 3.11 3.40
CA VAL A 18 -1.86 4.22 4.31
C VAL A 18 -0.69 3.82 5.20
N ILE A 19 0.34 4.64 5.29
CA ILE A 19 1.48 4.37 6.19
C ILE A 19 1.17 5.00 7.55
N ARG A 20 1.24 4.19 8.62
CA ARG A 20 1.16 4.65 10.00
C ARG A 20 2.48 4.36 10.71
N LYS A 21 2.93 5.28 11.55
CA LYS A 21 4.12 5.10 12.40
C LYS A 21 3.67 4.89 13.84
N THR A 22 4.18 3.87 14.51
CA THR A 22 3.93 3.63 15.94
C THR A 22 4.78 4.54 16.82
N ALA A 23 4.49 4.59 18.13
CA ALA A 23 5.28 5.35 19.08
C ALA A 23 6.71 4.79 19.21
N GLU A 24 6.84 3.48 19.03
CA GLU A 24 8.08 2.70 19.04
C GLU A 24 8.89 2.88 17.74
N GLY A 25 8.32 3.57 16.74
CA GLY A 25 9.01 3.95 15.52
C GLY A 25 8.82 3.00 14.34
N GLU A 26 8.04 1.93 14.52
CA GLU A 26 7.72 0.97 13.47
C GLU A 26 6.74 1.56 12.45
N TYR A 27 6.83 1.11 11.20
CA TYR A 27 5.89 1.51 10.16
C TYR A 27 4.97 0.36 9.81
N TRP A 28 3.67 0.66 9.71
CA TRP A 28 2.62 -0.27 9.34
C TRP A 28 1.90 0.21 8.09
N LEU A 29 1.64 -0.73 7.18
CA LEU A 29 0.91 -0.51 5.94
C LEU A 29 -0.55 -0.89 6.16
N HIS A 30 -1.39 0.12 6.35
CA HIS A 30 -2.79 -0.03 6.67
C HIS A 30 -3.65 -0.14 5.40
N ALA A 31 -4.50 -1.16 5.34
CA ALA A 31 -5.49 -1.32 4.29
C ALA A 31 -6.72 -0.44 4.55
N THR A 32 -7.24 0.20 3.51
CA THR A 32 -8.49 1.00 3.62
C THR A 32 -9.74 0.17 3.38
N ASN A 33 -9.59 -1.07 2.87
CA ASN A 33 -10.65 -2.07 2.82
C ASN A 33 -10.46 -3.04 4.01
N PRO A 34 -11.45 -3.19 4.92
CA PRO A 34 -11.35 -4.05 6.10
C PRO A 34 -11.18 -5.55 5.80
N ASP A 35 -11.50 -6.00 4.59
CA ASP A 35 -11.31 -7.39 4.17
C ASP A 35 -9.83 -7.76 4.03
N TYR A 36 -8.94 -6.76 3.98
CA TYR A 36 -7.51 -6.94 3.81
C TYR A 36 -6.77 -6.61 5.10
N LYS A 37 -5.82 -7.47 5.45
CA LYS A 37 -4.97 -7.29 6.63
C LYS A 37 -3.93 -6.19 6.41
N ASP A 38 -3.61 -5.54 7.51
CA ASP A 38 -2.42 -4.71 7.64
C ASP A 38 -1.16 -5.58 7.70
N PHE A 39 -0.01 -5.00 7.37
CA PHE A 39 1.27 -5.66 7.56
C PHE A 39 2.36 -4.66 7.96
N ALA A 40 3.32 -5.16 8.74
CA ALA A 40 4.51 -4.41 9.09
C ALA A 40 5.34 -4.11 7.83
N ALA A 41 5.92 -2.91 7.77
CA ALA A 41 6.84 -2.53 6.71
C ALA A 41 8.13 -3.34 6.84
N THR A 42 8.65 -3.81 5.70
CA THR A 42 9.95 -4.49 5.62
C THR A 42 10.86 -3.77 4.63
N GLU A 43 12.16 -4.03 4.70
CA GLU A 43 13.15 -3.41 3.80
C GLU A 43 12.97 -3.80 2.33
N ALA A 44 12.31 -4.94 2.07
CA ALA A 44 12.00 -5.39 0.71
C ALA A 44 10.93 -4.51 0.03
N MET A 45 10.16 -3.73 0.79
CA MET A 45 9.09 -2.90 0.26
C MET A 45 9.62 -1.57 -0.26
N ARG A 46 9.24 -1.21 -1.49
CA ARG A 46 9.71 0.00 -2.17
C ARG A 46 8.56 0.96 -2.44
N PRO A 47 8.40 2.04 -1.65
CA PRO A 47 7.49 3.12 -1.98
C PRO A 47 7.99 3.88 -3.20
N PHE A 48 7.16 4.04 -4.23
CA PHE A 48 7.56 4.70 -5.48
C PHE A 48 6.63 5.84 -5.90
N ALA A 49 5.43 5.94 -5.32
CA ALA A 49 4.52 7.04 -5.61
C ALA A 49 3.59 7.38 -4.44
N ARG A 50 3.00 8.58 -4.52
CA ARG A 50 1.94 9.08 -3.64
C ARG A 50 0.64 9.15 -4.42
N LEU A 51 -0.47 8.76 -3.79
CA LEU A 51 -1.80 9.00 -4.35
C LEU A 51 -2.05 10.51 -4.35
N ARG A 52 -2.34 11.07 -5.52
CA ARG A 52 -2.65 12.51 -5.68
C ARG A 52 -4.15 12.77 -5.68
N ALA A 53 -4.89 12.00 -6.47
CA ALA A 53 -6.33 12.10 -6.61
C ALA A 53 -6.89 10.74 -7.06
N VAL A 54 -8.15 10.49 -6.76
CA VAL A 54 -8.94 9.43 -7.40
C VAL A 54 -9.74 10.11 -8.50
N LEU A 55 -9.57 9.65 -9.74
CA LEU A 55 -10.42 10.07 -10.84
C LEU A 55 -11.60 9.11 -10.87
N GLY A 56 -12.82 9.63 -10.89
CA GLY A 56 -14.01 8.82 -11.14
C GLY A 56 -14.00 8.28 -12.56
N GLU A 57 -14.90 7.34 -12.86
CA GLU A 57 -15.16 6.99 -14.25
C GLU A 57 -15.79 8.21 -14.95
N GLU A 58 -15.31 8.55 -16.15
CA GLU A 58 -16.19 9.21 -17.11
C GLU A 58 -17.27 8.17 -17.43
N GLU A 59 -18.47 8.38 -16.89
CA GLU A 59 -19.66 7.64 -17.26
C GLU A 59 -19.79 7.75 -18.79
N GLN A 60 -19.42 6.70 -19.52
CA GLN A 60 -19.66 6.62 -20.97
C GLN A 60 -21.17 6.46 -21.16
N LEU A 61 -21.88 7.58 -21.18
CA LEU A 61 -23.29 7.69 -21.57
C LEU A 61 -23.46 7.50 -23.09
#